data_AF-A0A2N8PUC4-F1
#
_entry.id   AF-A0A2N8PUC4-F1
#
_cell.length_a   1.000
_cell.length_b   1.000
_cell.length_c   1.000
_cell.angle_alpha   90.00
_cell.angle_beta   90.00
_cell.angle_gamma   90.00
#
_symmetry.space_group_name_H-M   'P 1'
#
loop_
_entity.id
_entity.type
_entity.pdbx_description
1 polymer ?
#
loop_
_entity_poly.entity_id
_entity_poly.type
_entity_poly.pdbx_seq_one_letter_code
_entity_poly.pdbx_strand_id
1 'polypeptide(L)'
;MLFVVETIEGSEKKYNVVESDSPKRAMLQDGFDLLNSESDPNTKIESSITGIYEVGQTNHLLEISRNAEVHRFYRERIKNLGFDSTTFKKIE
;
A
#
# COMPACT_ATOMS: atom_id res chain seq x y z
N MET A 1 9.15 2.26 -7.53
CA MET A 1 8.30 2.15 -6.32
C MET A 1 7.05 2.98 -6.55
N LEU A 2 5.92 2.61 -5.94
CA LEU A 2 4.68 3.38 -6.09
C LEU A 2 4.55 4.34 -4.90
N PHE A 3 4.16 5.58 -5.18
CA PHE A 3 3.87 6.61 -4.19
C PHE A 3 2.46 7.15 -4.41
N VAL A 4 1.75 7.44 -3.33
CA VAL A 4 0.53 8.26 -3.36
C VAL A 4 0.92 9.67 -2.97
N VAL A 5 0.70 10.63 -3.87
CA VAL A 5 0.90 12.06 -3.60
C VAL A 5 -0.46 12.67 -3.29
N GLU A 6 -0.57 13.33 -2.14
CA GLU A 6 -1.77 14.05 -1.70
C GLU A 6 -1.61 15.54 -2.03
N THR A 7 -2.52 16.06 -2.83
CA THR A 7 -2.57 17.47 -3.24
C THR A 7 -3.85 18.12 -2.74
N ILE A 8 -3.77 19.40 -2.43
CA ILE A 8 -4.93 20.24 -2.16
C ILE A 8 -5.05 21.21 -3.33
N GLU A 9 -6.22 21.28 -3.94
CA GLU A 9 -6.61 22.30 -4.92
C GLU A 9 -7.79 23.08 -4.35
N GLY A 10 -7.55 24.30 -3.87
CA GLY A 10 -8.56 25.08 -3.16
C GLY A 10 -8.99 24.40 -1.85
N SER A 11 -10.22 23.92 -1.76
CA SER A 11 -10.73 23.17 -0.59
C SER A 11 -10.83 21.67 -0.83
N GLU A 12 -10.42 21.17 -2.00
CA GLU A 12 -10.53 19.75 -2.36
C GLU A 12 -9.19 19.04 -2.20
N LYS A 13 -9.22 17.84 -1.62
CA LYS A 13 -8.08 16.93 -1.55
C LYS A 13 -8.11 15.96 -2.73
N LYS A 14 -7.00 15.85 -3.44
CA LYS A 14 -6.78 14.89 -4.53
C LYS A 14 -5.63 13.96 -4.19
N TYR A 15 -5.68 12.76 -4.75
CA TYR A 15 -4.68 11.72 -4.55
C TYR A 15 -4.26 11.15 -5.89
N ASN A 16 -2.97 11.22 -6.20
CA ASN A 16 -2.39 10.69 -7.43
C ASN A 16 -1.40 9.58 -7.12
N VAL A 17 -1.46 8.50 -7.90
CA VAL A 17 -0.51 7.39 -7.80
C VAL A 17 0.62 7.61 -8.81
N VAL A 18 1.84 7.72 -8.32
CA VAL A 18 3.03 8.00 -9.12
C VAL A 18 4.06 6.90 -8.93
N GLU A 19 4.54 6.32 -10.02
CA GLU A 19 5.67 5.41 -9.99
C GLU A 19 6.99 6.20 -10.03
N SER A 20 7.83 6.04 -9.01
CA SER A 20 9.11 6.73 -8.94
C SER A 20 10.15 5.97 -8.10
N ASP A 21 11.40 6.43 -8.16
CA ASP A 21 12.53 5.86 -7.40
C ASP A 21 12.70 6.50 -6.02
N SER A 22 12.03 7.61 -5.76
CA SER A 22 12.11 8.30 -4.47
C SER A 22 10.89 9.20 -4.23
N PRO A 23 10.55 9.49 -2.96
CA PRO A 23 9.47 10.42 -2.64
C PRO A 23 9.64 11.79 -3.30
N LYS A 24 10.87 12.32 -3.30
CA LYS A 24 11.16 13.64 -3.90
C LYS A 24 10.87 13.68 -5.40
N ARG A 25 11.20 12.62 -6.14
CA ARG A 25 10.92 12.55 -7.59
C ARG A 25 9.42 12.39 -7.85
N ALA A 26 8.70 11.62 -7.04
CA ALA A 26 7.25 11.49 -7.15
C ALA A 26 6.53 12.84 -6.93
N MET A 27 6.94 13.62 -5.93
CA MET A 27 6.40 14.97 -5.70
C MET A 27 6.70 15.93 -6.87
N LEU A 28 7.91 15.88 -7.42
CA LEU A 28 8.27 16.75 -8.55
C LEU A 28 7.48 16.40 -9.81
N GLN A 29 7.22 15.11 -10.04
CA GLN A 29 6.47 14.64 -11.19
C GLN A 29 5.00 15.06 -11.09
N ASP A 30 4.37 14.83 -9.93
CA ASP A 30 2.98 15.26 -9.68
C ASP A 30 2.84 16.79 -9.64
N GLY A 31 3.82 17.49 -9.04
CA GLY A 31 3.86 18.95 -9.02
C GLY A 31 4.07 19.58 -10.40
N PHE A 32 4.76 18.90 -11.31
CA PHE A 32 4.91 19.35 -12.69
C PHE A 32 3.61 19.19 -13.48
N ASP A 33 2.88 18.10 -13.24
CA ASP A 33 1.55 17.88 -13.82
C ASP A 33 0.53 18.91 -13.30
N LEU A 34 0.60 19.26 -12.01
CA LEU A 34 -0.20 20.36 -11.43
C LEU A 34 0.05 21.72 -12.10
N LEU A 35 1.32 22.05 -12.36
CA LEU A 35 1.70 23.31 -13.02
C LEU A 35 1.26 23.38 -14.50
N ASN A 36 1.13 22.22 -15.14
CA ASN A 36 0.69 22.12 -16.54
C ASN A 36 -0.81 21.81 -16.67
N SER A 37 -1.52 21.66 -15.56
CA SER A 37 -2.97 21.47 -15.60
C SER A 37 -3.62 22.73 -16.18
N GLU A 38 -4.42 22.56 -17.24
CA GLU A 38 -5.11 23.66 -17.93
C GLU A 38 -6.25 24.21 -17.04
N SER A 39 -5.90 24.91 -15.96
CA SER A 39 -6.85 25.70 -15.20
C SER A 39 -6.99 27.08 -15.83
N ASP A 40 -8.24 27.53 -16.01
CA ASP A 40 -8.61 28.85 -16.53
C ASP A 40 -7.80 29.96 -15.81
N PRO A 41 -7.06 30.82 -16.53
CA PRO A 41 -6.13 31.82 -15.94
C PRO A 41 -6.77 32.81 -14.97
N ASN A 42 -8.11 32.86 -14.90
CA ASN A 42 -8.86 33.67 -13.94
C ASN A 42 -9.11 32.99 -12.58
N THR A 43 -8.78 31.70 -12.44
CA THR A 43 -8.99 30.95 -11.20
C THR A 43 -7.63 30.72 -10.53
N LYS A 44 -7.25 31.62 -9.61
CA LYS A 44 -6.13 31.34 -8.69
C LYS A 44 -6.57 30.27 -7.70
N ILE A 45 -6.53 29.02 -8.13
CA ILE A 45 -6.69 27.87 -7.24
C ILE A 45 -5.31 27.66 -6.61
N GLU A 46 -5.19 27.90 -5.30
CA GLU A 46 -3.98 27.52 -4.57
C GLU A 46 -3.88 25.99 -4.59
N SER A 47 -2.90 25.49 -5.34
CA SER A 47 -2.57 24.07 -5.39
C SER A 47 -1.29 23.81 -4.61
N SER A 48 -1.31 22.81 -3.73
CA SER A 48 -0.13 22.44 -2.93
C SER A 48 -0.09 20.95 -2.63
N ILE A 49 1.12 20.38 -2.62
CA ILE A 49 1.35 19.00 -2.17
C ILE A 49 1.39 19.02 -0.64
N THR A 50 0.56 18.19 -0.01
CA THR A 50 0.42 18.13 1.46
C THR A 50 0.88 16.83 2.07
N GLY A 51 1.02 15.76 1.28
CA GLY A 51 1.47 14.47 1.75
C GLY A 51 2.09 13.61 0.66
N ILE A 52 2.98 12.70 1.07
CA ILE A 52 3.49 11.63 0.22
C ILE A 52 3.59 10.33 1.00
N TYR A 53 3.04 9.26 0.44
CA TYR A 53 2.96 7.96 1.06
C TYR A 53 3.57 6.91 0.14
N GLU A 54 4.54 6.14 0.62
CA GLU A 54 5.06 4.99 -0.13
C GLU A 54 4.01 3.88 -0.11
N VAL A 55 3.64 3.40 -1.29
CA VAL A 55 2.81 2.21 -1.42
C VAL A 55 3.73 1.01 -1.18
N GLY A 56 3.75 0.55 0.07
CA GLY A 56 4.30 -0.75 0.40
C GLY A 56 3.52 -1.80 -0.37
N GLN A 57 4.13 -2.37 -1.42
CA GLN A 57 3.65 -3.64 -1.94
C GLN A 57 3.90 -4.67 -0.85
N THR A 58 2.90 -4.93 0.00
CA THR A 58 2.87 -6.17 0.75
C THR A 58 2.83 -7.24 -0.31
N ASN A 59 3.97 -7.87 -0.59
CA ASN A 59 4.02 -8.96 -1.55
C ASN A 59 3.10 -10.04 -0.98
N HIS A 60 1.86 -10.10 -1.49
CA HIS A 60 0.83 -10.99 -0.98
C HIS A 60 1.32 -12.44 -0.98
N LEU A 61 2.24 -12.79 -1.88
CA LEU A 61 2.87 -14.10 -1.94
C LEU A 61 3.77 -14.36 -0.72
N LEU A 62 4.49 -13.35 -0.25
CA LEU A 62 5.32 -13.38 0.97
C LEU A 62 4.45 -13.45 2.23
N GLU A 63 3.33 -12.73 2.26
CA GLU A 63 2.36 -12.79 3.36
C GLU A 63 1.64 -14.16 3.42
N ILE A 64 1.20 -14.68 2.27
CA ILE A 64 0.64 -16.03 2.14
C ILE A 64 1.66 -17.09 2.54
N SER A 65 2.93 -16.94 2.13
CA SER A 65 4.00 -17.88 2.49
C SER A 65 4.23 -17.89 4.00
N ARG A 66 4.29 -16.70 4.63
CA ARG A 66 4.42 -16.57 6.08
C ARG A 66 3.23 -17.18 6.82
N ASN A 67 2.01 -16.91 6.36
CA ASN A 67 0.80 -17.48 6.96
C ASN A 67 0.77 -19.01 6.79
N ALA A 68 1.14 -19.54 5.63
CA ALA A 68 1.24 -20.98 5.38
C ALA A 68 2.25 -21.66 6.31
N GLU A 69 3.39 -21.01 6.58
CA GLU A 69 4.41 -21.52 7.50
C GLU A 69 3.93 -21.56 8.96
N VAL A 70 3.22 -20.51 9.41
CA VAL A 70 2.57 -20.47 10.72
C VAL A 70 1.54 -21.58 10.86
N HIS A 71 0.67 -21.76 9.86
CA HIS A 71 -0.32 -22.84 9.87
C HIS A 71 0.33 -24.23 9.84
N ARG A 72 1.44 -24.42 9.11
CA ARG A 72 2.21 -25.66 9.12
C ARG A 72 2.76 -25.96 10.52
N PHE A 73 3.39 -24.96 11.17
CA PHE A 73 3.90 -25.11 12.52
C PHE A 73 2.83 -25.58 13.51
N TYR A 74 1.65 -24.95 13.50
CA TYR A 74 0.57 -25.35 14.40
C TYR A 74 -0.02 -26.71 14.06
N ARG A 75 -0.14 -27.08 12.78
CA ARG A 75 -0.59 -28.42 12.39
C ARG A 75 0.34 -29.51 12.91
N GLU A 76 1.65 -29.33 12.79
CA GLU A 76 2.63 -30.28 13.32
C GLU A 76 2.58 -30.34 14.85
N ARG A 77 2.41 -29.21 15.53
CA ARG A 77 2.23 -29.18 16.98
C ARG A 77 0.99 -29.96 17.44
N ILE A 78 -0.13 -29.84 16.72
CA ILE A 78 -1.38 -30.55 17.02
C ILE A 78 -1.20 -32.06 16.83
N LYS A 79 -0.52 -32.49 15.76
CA LYS A 79 -0.16 -33.91 15.56
C LYS A 79 0.70 -34.44 16.70
N ASN A 80 1.71 -33.69 17.13
CA ASN A 80 2.58 -34.09 18.25
C ASN A 80 1.84 -34.21 19.58
N LEU A 81 0.69 -33.54 19.73
CA LEU A 81 -0.19 -33.69 20.89
C LEU A 81 -1.15 -34.89 20.79
N GLY A 82 -1.07 -35.68 19.71
CA GLY A 82 -1.93 -36.84 19.47
C GLY A 82 -3.30 -36.47 18.89
N PHE A 83 -3.39 -35.37 18.15
CA PHE A 83 -4.62 -34.93 17.49
C PHE A 83 -4.46 -34.90 15.97
N ASP A 84 -5.52 -35.24 15.25
CA ASP A 84 -5.60 -35.06 13.82
C ASP A 84 -5.65 -33.55 13.50
N SER A 85 -4.67 -33.06 12.73
CA SER A 85 -4.52 -31.63 12.47
C SER A 85 -5.54 -31.03 11.50
N THR A 86 -6.42 -31.85 10.93
CA THR A 86 -7.45 -31.45 9.97
C THR A 86 -8.83 -31.37 10.63
N THR A 87 -9.09 -32.33 11.52
CA THR A 87 -10.38 -32.52 12.20
C THR A 87 -10.34 -32.12 13.67
N PHE A 88 -9.16 -31.87 14.22
CA PHE A 88 -8.91 -31.54 15.64
C PHE A 88 -9.42 -32.60 16.61
N LYS A 89 -9.63 -33.84 16.13
CA LYS A 89 -10.03 -34.98 16.96
C LYS A 89 -8.79 -35.69 17.50
N LYS A 90 -8.90 -36.26 18.70
CA LYS A 90 -7.82 -37.07 19.27
C LYS A 90 -7.65 -38.34 18.44
N ILE A 91 -6.40 -38.70 18.15
CA ILE A 91 -6.05 -39.95 17.48
C ILE A 91 -6.05 -41.02 18.58
N GLU A 92 -6.97 -41.99 18.48
CA GLU A 92 -7.08 -43.16 19.37
C GLU A 92 -5.96 -44.18 19.13
#